data_AF-A0A8J4RV10-F1
#
_entry.id   AF-A0A8J4RV10-F1
#
_cell.length_a   1.000
_cell.length_b   1.000
_cell.length_c   1.000
_cell.angle_alpha   90.00
_cell.angle_beta   90.00
_cell.angle_gamma   90.00
#
_symmetry.space_group_name_H-M   'P 1'
#
loop_
_entity.id
_entity.type
_entity.pdbx_description
1 polymer ?
#
loop_
_entity_poly.entity_id
_entity_poly.type
_entity_poly.pdbx_seq_one_letter_code
_entity_poly.pdbx_strand_id
1 'polypeptide(L)'
;MDKFRVVRLTQEALKVQCKNDDFEEWGAPTLNLFQYQLFTLPEFRKRGLATFFMKEVAKQLAQLPGALVSVLYSDIGPTYYDKLGWNLHPSQMATLDVMHPRNAKTDDSTELISLMLDDELDTFLKIDNDRLVQELSSAKFEGRKAFVVLPTCDSLEWQFCIGVHFARVRGLDELPSCCGVKINEDTFVVWCHNVKESTLYIVRARFPDVGNDAAVITCALMNAALEEARKFQLKKVAIWNPPPSLLHDDVRRHLEIEFVERGDSLSSAMVFHNGGVDVDGDAKTLLPHWLGNEKYAWV
;
A
#
# COMPACT_ATOMS: atom_id res chain seq x y z
N MET A 1 -29.03 12.08 13.24
CA MET A 1 -28.53 11.06 12.29
C MET A 1 -27.04 11.30 12.16
N ASP A 2 -26.26 10.86 13.15
CA ASP A 2 -24.80 10.97 13.10
C ASP A 2 -24.28 9.62 12.65
N LYS A 3 -24.26 9.40 11.34
CA LYS A 3 -24.04 8.06 10.76
C LYS A 3 -22.60 7.74 10.41
N PHE A 4 -21.66 8.68 10.50
CA PHE A 4 -20.24 8.42 10.20
C PHE A 4 -19.32 9.33 11.01
N ARG A 5 -18.18 8.78 11.44
CA ARG A 5 -17.06 9.53 12.04
C ARG A 5 -15.82 9.27 11.19
N VAL A 6 -15.43 10.28 10.42
CA VAL A 6 -14.14 10.29 9.71
C VAL A 6 -13.06 10.58 10.75
N VAL A 7 -12.08 9.70 10.87
CA VAL A 7 -10.91 9.91 11.74
C VAL A 7 -9.71 10.10 10.84
N ARG A 8 -9.29 11.37 10.73
CA ARG A 8 -8.03 11.74 10.07
C ARG A 8 -6.91 11.46 11.07
N LEU A 9 -6.03 10.50 10.74
CA LEU A 9 -4.78 10.33 11.48
C LEU A 9 -3.86 11.51 11.11
N THR A 10 -3.65 12.43 12.04
CA THR A 10 -2.85 13.66 11.82
C THR A 10 -1.42 13.56 12.34
N GLN A 11 -1.03 12.44 12.96
CA GLN A 11 0.30 12.24 13.54
C GLN A 11 0.77 10.79 13.37
N GLU A 12 1.90 10.62 12.68
CA GLU A 12 2.66 9.38 12.63
C GLU A 12 3.44 9.20 13.94
N ALA A 13 2.81 8.62 14.97
CA ALA A 13 3.54 8.20 16.16
C ALA A 13 4.11 6.79 15.94
N LEU A 14 5.42 6.72 15.70
CA LEU A 14 6.31 5.54 15.67
C LEU A 14 6.29 4.70 14.38
N LYS A 15 7.11 5.09 13.39
CA LYS A 15 7.61 4.20 12.32
C LYS A 15 8.67 3.27 12.90
N VAL A 16 8.39 1.95 12.97
CA VAL A 16 9.39 0.91 13.29
C VAL A 16 9.49 0.00 12.07
N GLN A 17 10.56 0.15 11.29
CA GLN A 17 10.83 -0.68 10.12
C GLN A 17 11.38 -2.04 10.56
N CYS A 18 10.80 -3.12 10.04
CA CYS A 18 10.93 -4.48 10.57
C CYS A 18 11.57 -5.50 9.61
N LYS A 19 12.44 -5.11 8.68
CA LYS A 19 13.12 -6.05 7.77
C LYS A 19 14.61 -6.17 8.09
N ASN A 20 15.02 -7.30 8.67
CA ASN A 20 16.42 -7.67 8.98
C ASN A 20 17.42 -7.36 7.86
N ASP A 21 16.97 -7.44 6.61
CA ASP A 21 17.79 -7.35 5.40
C ASP A 21 18.21 -5.91 5.05
N ASP A 22 17.75 -4.88 5.77
CA ASP A 22 18.10 -3.48 5.52
C ASP A 22 19.38 -3.06 6.29
N PHE A 23 19.93 -3.91 7.16
CA PHE A 23 21.09 -3.55 7.99
C PHE A 23 22.40 -3.34 7.20
N GLU A 24 22.62 -4.07 6.11
CA GLU A 24 23.87 -4.00 5.34
C GLU A 24 23.92 -2.85 4.34
N GLU A 25 22.76 -2.41 3.83
CA GLU A 25 22.69 -1.44 2.71
C GLU A 25 22.56 0.02 3.18
N TRP A 26 22.12 0.28 4.42
CA TRP A 26 21.92 1.65 4.95
C TRP A 26 23.18 2.29 5.57
N GLY A 27 24.33 1.61 5.51
CA GLY A 27 25.56 2.03 6.19
C GLY A 27 25.50 1.80 7.71
N ALA A 28 26.63 1.96 8.40
CA ALA A 28 26.71 1.73 9.85
C ALA A 28 25.66 2.59 10.58
N PRO A 29 24.60 1.99 11.15
CA PRO A 29 23.58 2.78 11.79
C PRO A 29 24.15 3.34 13.09
N THR A 30 23.51 4.38 13.65
CA THR A 30 23.70 4.77 15.04
C THR A 30 23.38 3.61 16.03
N LEU A 31 22.82 2.51 15.52
CA LEU A 31 22.42 1.29 16.21
C LEU A 31 23.11 0.06 15.59
N ASN A 32 23.63 -0.84 16.41
CA ASN A 32 24.25 -2.09 15.94
C ASN A 32 23.20 -3.17 15.60
N LEU A 33 23.62 -4.24 14.91
CA LEU A 33 22.74 -5.36 14.49
C LEU A 33 21.92 -5.94 15.66
N PHE A 34 22.48 -5.91 16.87
CA PHE A 34 21.84 -6.41 18.08
C PHE A 34 20.66 -5.52 18.53
N GLN A 35 20.77 -4.21 18.33
CA GLN A 35 19.71 -3.23 18.56
C GLN A 35 18.64 -3.25 17.45
N TYR A 36 19.01 -3.70 16.24
CA TYR A 36 18.09 -3.86 15.10
C TYR A 36 17.19 -5.10 15.22
N GLN A 37 17.71 -6.21 15.78
CA GLN A 37 16.99 -7.49 15.95
C GLN A 37 15.96 -7.51 17.09
N LEU A 38 15.57 -6.35 17.59
CA LEU A 38 14.81 -6.17 18.83
C LEU A 38 13.30 -6.40 18.60
N PHE A 39 12.92 -7.64 18.31
CA PHE A 39 11.52 -8.09 18.49
C PHE A 39 11.40 -9.15 19.56
N THR A 40 12.38 -10.05 19.69
CA THR A 40 12.62 -10.90 20.87
C THR A 40 14.00 -11.53 20.69
N LEU A 41 14.95 -11.30 21.60
CA LEU A 41 16.27 -11.94 21.53
C LEU A 41 16.12 -13.45 21.41
N PRO A 42 16.97 -14.16 20.64
CA PRO A 42 16.84 -15.59 20.40
C PRO A 42 16.56 -16.43 21.65
N GLU A 43 17.25 -16.11 22.75
CA GLU A 43 17.11 -16.72 24.07
C GLU A 43 15.72 -16.54 24.74
N PHE A 44 14.98 -15.50 24.36
CA PHE A 44 13.65 -15.19 24.87
C PHE A 44 12.51 -15.59 23.91
N ARG A 45 12.82 -16.14 22.73
CA ARG A 45 11.82 -16.60 21.75
C ARG A 45 11.02 -17.78 22.28
N LYS A 46 9.82 -17.98 21.73
CA LYS A 46 8.86 -19.05 22.11
C LYS A 46 8.39 -19.00 23.57
N ARG A 47 8.60 -17.88 24.27
CA ARG A 47 8.12 -17.64 25.64
C ARG A 47 6.81 -16.83 25.69
N GLY A 48 6.17 -16.59 24.55
CA GLY A 48 4.93 -15.81 24.46
C GLY A 48 5.08 -14.29 24.61
N LEU A 49 6.31 -13.76 24.69
CA LEU A 49 6.56 -12.33 24.91
C LEU A 49 6.01 -11.45 23.79
N ALA A 50 6.20 -11.83 22.52
CA ALA A 50 5.64 -11.09 21.39
C ALA A 50 4.11 -11.07 21.42
N THR A 51 3.47 -12.18 21.80
CA THR A 51 2.01 -12.26 21.97
C THR A 51 1.53 -11.36 23.10
N PHE A 52 2.23 -11.35 24.23
CA PHE A 52 1.94 -10.46 25.34
C PHE A 52 2.07 -8.99 24.92
N PHE A 53 3.18 -8.62 24.28
CA PHE A 53 3.42 -7.27 23.79
C PHE A 53 2.33 -6.80 22.82
N MET A 54 2.00 -7.61 21.81
CA MET A 54 0.96 -7.24 20.84
C MET A 54 -0.43 -7.09 21.48
N LYS A 55 -0.76 -7.89 22.49
CA LYS A 55 -2.00 -7.72 23.26
C LYS A 55 -2.01 -6.42 24.06
N GLU A 56 -0.89 -6.03 24.67
CA GLU A 56 -0.79 -4.74 25.36
C GLU A 56 -0.85 -3.56 24.38
N VAL A 57 -0.20 -3.66 23.22
CA VAL A 57 -0.33 -2.66 22.14
C VAL A 57 -1.79 -2.50 21.71
N ALA A 58 -2.50 -3.60 21.46
CA ALA A 58 -3.92 -3.56 21.12
C ALA A 58 -4.76 -2.82 22.17
N LYS A 59 -4.52 -3.09 23.46
CA LYS A 59 -5.21 -2.41 24.57
C LYS A 59 -4.94 -0.91 24.60
N GLN A 60 -3.68 -0.50 24.40
CA GLN A 60 -3.29 0.91 24.40
C GLN A 60 -3.89 1.64 23.18
N LEU A 61 -3.83 1.04 22.00
CA LEU A 61 -4.43 1.59 20.78
C LEU A 61 -5.94 1.78 20.93
N ALA A 62 -6.65 0.81 21.51
CA ALA A 62 -8.08 0.88 21.76
C ALA A 62 -8.49 2.03 22.71
N GLN A 63 -7.57 2.51 23.54
CA GLN A 63 -7.81 3.62 24.48
C GLN A 63 -7.58 4.99 23.84
N LEU A 64 -6.99 5.07 22.64
CA LEU A 64 -6.75 6.35 21.98
C LEU A 64 -8.08 7.02 21.59
N PRO A 65 -8.21 8.34 21.78
CA PRO A 65 -9.42 9.07 21.41
C PRO A 65 -9.75 8.90 19.92
N GLY A 66 -10.90 8.27 19.62
CA GLY A 66 -11.33 8.06 18.24
C GLY A 66 -10.65 6.89 17.53
N ALA A 67 -9.98 5.98 18.25
CA ALA A 67 -9.49 4.74 17.66
C ALA A 67 -10.65 3.92 17.07
N LEU A 68 -10.55 3.59 15.77
CA LEU A 68 -11.55 2.79 15.05
C LEU A 68 -10.95 1.48 14.56
N VAL A 69 -9.79 1.57 13.92
CA VAL A 69 -9.11 0.45 13.28
C VAL A 69 -7.61 0.58 13.50
N SER A 70 -6.94 -0.55 13.73
CA SER A 70 -5.50 -0.69 13.61
C SER A 70 -5.20 -1.67 12.47
N VAL A 71 -4.21 -1.33 11.64
CA VAL A 71 -3.78 -2.20 10.53
C VAL A 71 -2.32 -2.59 10.71
N LEU A 72 -1.96 -3.76 10.20
CA LEU A 72 -0.58 -4.22 10.09
C LEU A 72 -0.43 -5.12 8.86
N TYR A 73 0.82 -5.41 8.49
CA TYR A 73 1.16 -6.26 7.36
C TYR A 73 2.03 -7.41 7.83
N SER A 74 1.54 -8.64 7.68
CA SER A 74 2.24 -9.81 8.19
C SER A 74 3.20 -10.42 7.18
N ASP A 75 4.49 -10.46 7.53
CA ASP A 75 5.52 -11.23 6.82
C ASP A 75 5.75 -12.63 7.44
N ILE A 76 5.00 -12.99 8.49
CA ILE A 76 5.12 -14.27 9.21
C ILE A 76 3.92 -15.20 8.99
N GLY A 77 3.12 -14.89 7.98
CA GLY A 77 1.98 -15.68 7.54
C GLY A 77 0.65 -15.33 8.23
N PRO A 78 -0.45 -15.96 7.78
CA PRO A 78 -1.81 -15.47 8.02
C PRO A 78 -2.35 -15.70 9.44
N THR A 79 -1.67 -16.50 10.26
CA THR A 79 -2.28 -17.05 11.48
C THR A 79 -1.87 -16.36 12.78
N TYR A 80 -0.70 -15.72 12.84
CA TYR A 80 -0.18 -15.21 14.10
C TYR A 80 -0.98 -14.00 14.60
N TYR A 81 -1.13 -12.98 13.76
CA TYR A 81 -1.84 -11.75 14.13
C TYR A 81 -3.37 -11.91 14.12
N ASP A 82 -3.88 -12.81 13.27
CA ASP A 82 -5.30 -13.17 13.20
C ASP A 82 -5.80 -13.68 14.56
N LYS A 83 -5.05 -14.57 15.21
CA LYS A 83 -5.31 -15.04 16.59
C LYS A 83 -5.24 -13.94 17.65
N LEU A 84 -4.68 -12.78 17.33
CA LEU A 84 -4.57 -11.63 18.23
C LEU A 84 -5.62 -10.56 17.93
N GLY A 85 -6.49 -10.78 16.94
CA GLY A 85 -7.59 -9.88 16.55
C GLY A 85 -7.28 -8.95 15.39
N TRP A 86 -6.06 -8.96 14.85
CA TRP A 86 -5.77 -8.38 13.53
C TRP A 86 -6.11 -9.41 12.48
N ASN A 87 -7.39 -9.46 12.12
CA ASN A 87 -7.92 -10.46 11.20
C ASN A 87 -7.35 -10.26 9.79
N LEU A 88 -7.10 -11.35 9.09
CA LEU A 88 -6.56 -11.32 7.73
C LEU A 88 -7.55 -10.74 6.71
N HIS A 89 -7.10 -9.79 5.91
CA HIS A 89 -7.82 -9.27 4.74
C HIS A 89 -7.26 -9.84 3.43
N PRO A 90 -8.07 -9.89 2.34
CA PRO A 90 -7.60 -10.27 1.02
C PRO A 90 -6.36 -9.45 0.62
N SER A 91 -5.31 -10.15 0.19
CA SER A 91 -4.00 -9.57 -0.09
C SER A 91 -3.64 -9.80 -1.55
N GLN A 92 -4.55 -9.38 -2.45
CA GLN A 92 -4.40 -9.54 -3.89
C GLN A 92 -3.41 -8.54 -4.47
N MET A 93 -2.72 -8.96 -5.53
CA MET A 93 -1.78 -8.13 -6.27
C MET A 93 -1.86 -8.45 -7.77
N ALA A 94 -1.87 -7.42 -8.60
CA ALA A 94 -1.64 -7.55 -10.03
C ALA A 94 -0.18 -7.24 -10.35
N THR A 95 0.40 -7.98 -11.27
CA THR A 95 1.80 -7.82 -11.63
C THR A 95 2.08 -7.96 -13.10
N LEU A 96 3.04 -7.17 -13.59
CA LEU A 96 3.44 -7.11 -14.98
C LEU A 96 4.95 -7.31 -15.06
N ASP A 97 5.39 -8.30 -15.83
CA ASP A 97 6.80 -8.45 -16.20
C ASP A 97 7.15 -7.38 -17.25
N VAL A 98 8.15 -6.56 -16.93
CA VAL A 98 8.61 -5.43 -17.75
C VAL A 98 9.12 -5.88 -19.12
N MET A 99 9.68 -7.10 -19.19
CA MET A 99 10.28 -7.68 -20.40
C MET A 99 9.28 -8.49 -21.25
N HIS A 100 8.06 -8.71 -20.76
CA HIS A 100 7.07 -9.45 -21.52
C HIS A 100 6.73 -8.71 -22.84
N PRO A 101 6.66 -9.40 -24.01
CA PRO A 101 6.47 -8.73 -25.30
C PRO A 101 5.24 -7.84 -25.42
N ARG A 102 4.17 -8.16 -24.67
CA ARG A 102 2.96 -7.31 -24.62
C ARG A 102 3.16 -6.05 -23.78
N ASN A 103 3.96 -6.14 -22.72
CA ASN A 103 4.25 -5.03 -21.83
C ASN A 103 5.37 -4.13 -22.40
N ALA A 104 6.23 -4.66 -23.27
CA ALA A 104 7.30 -3.94 -23.95
C ALA A 104 6.83 -2.92 -25.01
N LYS A 105 5.53 -2.87 -25.32
CA LYS A 105 4.97 -1.96 -26.31
C LYS A 105 4.68 -0.61 -25.69
N THR A 106 5.26 0.43 -26.26
CA THR A 106 4.88 1.81 -26.04
C THR A 106 3.88 2.22 -27.11
N ASP A 107 2.69 2.67 -26.72
CA ASP A 107 1.77 3.36 -27.63
C ASP A 107 1.52 4.74 -27.04
N ASP A 108 1.96 5.77 -27.76
CA ASP A 108 2.45 7.03 -27.20
C ASP A 108 1.50 8.21 -27.48
N SER A 109 0.21 7.92 -27.66
CA SER A 109 -0.76 8.93 -28.11
C SER A 109 -1.43 9.72 -26.99
N THR A 110 -1.30 9.30 -25.73
CA THR A 110 -1.98 9.92 -24.60
C THR A 110 -1.04 10.89 -23.88
N GLU A 111 -1.42 12.17 -23.83
CA GLU A 111 -0.67 13.18 -23.06
C GLU A 111 -0.83 12.93 -21.56
N LEU A 112 0.29 12.67 -20.88
CA LEU A 112 0.37 12.39 -19.45
C LEU A 112 1.22 13.47 -18.76
N ILE A 113 0.74 13.94 -17.61
CA ILE A 113 1.43 14.95 -16.78
C ILE A 113 2.15 14.22 -15.66
N SER A 114 3.46 14.41 -15.55
CA SER A 114 4.26 13.86 -14.46
C SER A 114 3.84 14.42 -13.10
N LEU A 115 3.83 13.55 -12.09
CA LEU A 115 3.68 13.89 -10.69
C LEU A 115 5.05 13.88 -10.02
N MET A 116 5.31 14.90 -9.21
CA MET A 116 6.54 15.05 -8.45
C MET A 116 6.24 14.95 -6.97
N LEU A 117 7.26 14.62 -6.17
CA LEU A 117 7.14 14.62 -4.72
C LEU A 117 7.34 16.05 -4.19
N ASP A 118 6.29 16.87 -4.26
CA ASP A 118 6.28 18.28 -3.87
C ASP A 118 4.96 18.70 -3.18
N ASP A 119 4.82 20.00 -2.89
CA ASP A 119 3.64 20.57 -2.23
C ASP A 119 2.36 20.45 -3.09
N GLU A 120 2.49 20.32 -4.42
CA GLU A 120 1.34 20.09 -5.30
C GLU A 120 0.76 18.68 -5.10
N LEU A 121 1.61 17.70 -4.80
CA LEU A 121 1.17 16.33 -4.49
C LEU A 121 0.31 16.28 -3.23
N ASP A 122 0.63 17.03 -2.17
CA ASP A 122 -0.21 17.07 -0.97
C ASP A 122 -1.60 17.65 -1.27
N THR A 123 -1.67 18.68 -2.11
CA THR A 123 -2.95 19.22 -2.58
C THR A 123 -3.72 18.21 -3.43
N PHE A 124 -3.03 17.51 -4.32
CA PHE A 124 -3.59 16.45 -5.15
C PHE A 124 -4.15 15.28 -4.32
N LEU A 125 -3.40 14.80 -3.33
CA LEU A 125 -3.83 13.71 -2.45
C LEU A 125 -5.02 14.12 -1.57
N LYS A 126 -5.16 15.39 -1.20
CA LYS A 126 -6.37 15.88 -0.51
C LYS A 126 -7.62 15.72 -1.38
N ILE A 127 -7.52 16.01 -2.68
CA ILE A 127 -8.63 15.82 -3.62
C ILE A 127 -8.98 14.32 -3.72
N ASP A 128 -7.98 13.46 -3.86
CA ASP A 128 -8.18 12.00 -3.85
C ASP A 128 -8.79 11.50 -2.53
N ASN A 129 -8.35 12.04 -1.40
CA ASN A 129 -8.89 11.72 -0.08
C ASN A 129 -10.36 12.10 0.05
N ASP A 130 -10.77 13.26 -0.47
CA ASP A 130 -12.17 13.66 -0.50
C ASP A 130 -13.00 12.69 -1.36
N ARG A 131 -12.45 12.17 -2.47
CA ARG A 131 -13.09 11.13 -3.28
C ARG A 131 -13.24 9.82 -2.53
N LEU A 132 -12.19 9.35 -1.84
CA LEU A 132 -12.24 8.14 -1.02
C LEU A 132 -13.29 8.25 0.09
N VAL A 133 -13.40 9.41 0.73
CA VAL A 133 -14.43 9.66 1.76
C VAL A 133 -15.84 9.65 1.15
N GLN A 134 -16.02 10.25 -0.03
CA GLN A 134 -17.29 10.21 -0.76
C GLN A 134 -17.69 8.78 -1.15
N GLU A 135 -16.74 7.99 -1.68
CA GLU A 135 -16.95 6.59 -2.02
C GLU A 135 -17.32 5.74 -0.81
N LEU A 136 -16.60 5.92 0.31
CA LEU A 136 -16.88 5.23 1.56
C LEU A 136 -18.29 5.56 2.08
N SER A 137 -18.79 6.77 1.81
CA SER A 137 -20.12 7.24 2.19
C SER A 137 -21.21 6.89 1.17
N SER A 138 -20.86 6.26 0.05
CA SER A 138 -21.80 5.93 -1.01
C SER A 138 -22.72 4.74 -0.67
N ALA A 139 -23.79 4.57 -1.45
CA ALA A 139 -24.71 3.44 -1.32
C ALA A 139 -24.01 2.06 -1.45
N LYS A 140 -22.80 2.00 -2.05
CA LYS A 140 -21.99 0.78 -2.17
C LYS A 140 -21.69 0.13 -0.81
N PHE A 141 -21.62 0.93 0.26
CA PHE A 141 -21.29 0.47 1.60
C PHE A 141 -22.46 0.63 2.59
N GLU A 142 -23.68 0.92 2.09
CA GLU A 142 -24.84 1.04 2.96
C GLU A 142 -25.12 -0.29 3.69
N GLY A 143 -25.27 -0.22 5.02
CA GLY A 143 -25.50 -1.40 5.86
C GLY A 143 -24.26 -2.29 6.09
N ARG A 144 -23.08 -1.90 5.62
CA ARG A 144 -21.82 -2.63 5.82
C ARG A 144 -20.79 -1.76 6.55
N LYS A 145 -20.04 -2.34 7.49
CA LYS A 145 -18.87 -1.66 8.08
C LYS A 145 -17.79 -1.55 7.00
N ALA A 146 -17.23 -0.36 6.81
CA ALA A 146 -16.13 -0.12 5.89
C ALA A 146 -15.18 0.91 6.49
N PHE A 147 -13.91 0.86 6.11
CA PHE A 147 -12.90 1.83 6.48
C PHE A 147 -11.93 2.05 5.31
N VAL A 148 -11.19 3.16 5.37
CA VAL A 148 -10.15 3.53 4.41
C VAL A 148 -8.99 4.12 5.19
N VAL A 149 -7.77 3.76 4.81
CA VAL A 149 -6.57 4.53 5.18
C VAL A 149 -6.41 5.60 4.11
N LEU A 150 -6.26 6.86 4.50
CA LEU A 150 -6.11 7.95 3.54
C LEU A 150 -4.63 8.11 3.17
N PRO A 151 -4.26 8.12 1.87
CA PRO A 151 -2.90 8.43 1.47
C PRO A 151 -2.50 9.84 1.93
N THR A 152 -1.26 9.96 2.39
CA THR A 152 -0.62 11.23 2.78
C THR A 152 0.70 11.38 2.05
N CYS A 153 1.19 12.61 1.91
CA CYS A 153 2.52 12.84 1.36
C CYS A 153 3.58 12.04 2.15
N ASP A 154 3.53 12.08 3.49
CA ASP A 154 4.44 11.32 4.37
C ASP A 154 4.47 9.80 4.08
N SER A 155 3.31 9.20 3.79
CA SER A 155 3.20 7.77 3.48
C SER A 155 3.87 7.42 2.15
N LEU A 156 3.82 8.33 1.17
CA LEU A 156 4.41 8.14 -0.15
C LEU A 156 5.88 8.55 -0.19
N GLU A 157 6.23 9.67 0.45
CA GLU A 157 7.59 10.19 0.57
C GLU A 157 8.52 9.14 1.18
N TRP A 158 8.05 8.44 2.22
CA TRP A 158 8.80 7.35 2.83
C TRP A 158 9.21 6.28 1.82
N GLN A 159 8.23 5.74 1.07
CA GLN A 159 8.50 4.71 0.06
C GLN A 159 9.35 5.23 -1.10
N PHE A 160 9.12 6.48 -1.51
CA PHE A 160 9.86 7.12 -2.60
C PHE A 160 11.33 7.34 -2.22
N CYS A 161 11.59 7.89 -1.03
CA CYS A 161 12.93 8.14 -0.51
C CYS A 161 13.76 6.86 -0.35
N ILE A 162 13.13 5.75 0.06
CA ILE A 162 13.78 4.44 0.07
C ILE A 162 14.26 4.07 -1.34
N GLY A 163 13.42 4.26 -2.35
CA GLY A 163 13.77 4.03 -3.76
C GLY A 163 14.96 4.87 -4.21
N VAL A 164 14.94 6.18 -3.90
CA VAL A 164 16.04 7.10 -4.18
C VAL A 164 17.34 6.67 -3.50
N HIS A 165 17.25 6.25 -2.23
CA HIS A 165 18.41 5.78 -1.46
C HIS A 165 19.04 4.55 -2.12
N PHE A 166 18.26 3.51 -2.42
CA PHE A 166 18.80 2.30 -3.04
C PHE A 166 19.29 2.54 -4.47
N ALA A 167 18.64 3.41 -5.25
CA ALA A 167 19.14 3.82 -6.56
C ALA A 167 20.54 4.46 -6.45
N ARG A 168 20.75 5.32 -5.46
CA ARG A 168 22.05 5.94 -5.18
C ARG A 168 23.09 4.93 -4.72
N VAL A 169 22.74 4.03 -3.79
CA VAL A 169 23.66 2.97 -3.30
C VAL A 169 24.07 2.04 -4.43
N ARG A 170 23.16 1.73 -5.36
CA ARG A 170 23.42 0.92 -6.56
C ARG A 170 24.18 1.65 -7.66
N GLY A 171 24.39 2.96 -7.52
CA GLY A 171 25.09 3.78 -8.50
C GLY A 171 24.37 3.87 -9.83
N LEU A 172 23.03 3.94 -9.82
CA LEU A 172 22.27 4.20 -11.05
C LEU A 172 22.60 5.60 -11.60
N ASP A 173 22.66 5.72 -12.93
CA ASP A 173 23.01 6.98 -13.61
C ASP A 173 22.03 8.11 -13.30
N GLU A 174 20.75 7.77 -13.13
CA GLU A 174 19.69 8.68 -12.72
C GLU A 174 19.08 8.23 -11.40
N LEU A 175 18.54 9.20 -10.65
CA LEU A 175 17.77 8.95 -9.42
C LEU A 175 16.27 9.16 -9.70
N PRO A 176 15.38 8.41 -9.03
CA PRO A 176 13.95 8.67 -9.07
C PRO A 176 13.65 10.13 -8.77
N SER A 177 12.92 10.77 -9.68
CA SER A 177 12.49 12.17 -9.56
C SER A 177 10.99 12.32 -9.78
N CYS A 178 10.40 11.45 -10.62
CA CYS A 178 8.96 11.38 -10.89
C CYS A 178 8.32 10.31 -10.00
N CYS A 179 7.24 10.65 -9.30
CA CYS A 179 6.49 9.73 -8.45
C CYS A 179 5.18 9.24 -9.09
N GLY A 180 4.86 9.62 -10.33
CA GLY A 180 3.62 9.18 -10.97
C GLY A 180 3.29 9.94 -12.23
N VAL A 181 2.14 9.63 -12.81
CA VAL A 181 1.55 10.39 -13.92
C VAL A 181 0.05 10.54 -13.73
N LYS A 182 -0.51 11.63 -14.24
CA LYS A 182 -1.95 11.89 -14.28
C LYS A 182 -2.40 12.42 -15.64
N ILE A 183 -3.67 12.20 -15.95
CA ILE A 183 -4.40 12.98 -16.95
C ILE A 183 -5.17 14.11 -16.24
N ASN A 184 -5.78 13.78 -15.10
CA ASN A 184 -6.52 14.69 -14.23
C ASN A 184 -6.59 14.08 -12.81
N GLU A 185 -7.33 14.72 -11.92
CA GLU A 185 -7.48 14.35 -10.51
C GLU A 185 -8.16 12.98 -10.28
N ASP A 186 -8.91 12.50 -11.27
CA ASP A 186 -9.68 11.25 -11.19
C ASP A 186 -9.06 10.14 -12.09
N THR A 187 -7.90 10.38 -12.72
CA THR A 187 -7.24 9.43 -13.63
C THR A 187 -5.72 9.57 -13.55
N PHE A 188 -5.10 8.66 -12.78
CA PHE A 188 -3.68 8.75 -12.44
C PHE A 188 -3.11 7.43 -11.91
N VAL A 189 -1.78 7.33 -11.89
CA VAL A 189 -1.01 6.34 -11.14
C VAL A 189 0.12 7.04 -10.38
N VAL A 190 0.33 6.67 -9.13
CA VAL A 190 1.46 7.08 -8.30
C VAL A 190 2.28 5.84 -7.98
N TRP A 191 3.60 5.93 -8.04
CA TRP A 191 4.53 4.82 -7.86
C TRP A 191 5.72 5.16 -6.97
N CYS A 192 6.38 4.11 -6.50
CA CYS A 192 7.67 4.16 -5.81
C CYS A 192 8.58 3.02 -6.29
N HIS A 193 9.88 3.28 -6.32
CA HIS A 193 10.88 2.33 -6.78
C HIS A 193 11.34 1.44 -5.63
N ASN A 194 11.19 0.13 -5.76
CA ASN A 194 11.85 -0.83 -4.88
C ASN A 194 12.97 -1.53 -5.67
N VAL A 195 14.15 -0.92 -5.63
CA VAL A 195 15.33 -1.41 -6.35
C VAL A 195 15.81 -2.77 -5.80
N LYS A 196 15.67 -2.98 -4.48
CA LYS A 196 16.06 -4.23 -3.81
C LYS A 196 15.25 -5.43 -4.30
N GLU A 197 13.94 -5.26 -4.45
CA GLU A 197 13.03 -6.29 -4.99
C GLU A 197 12.89 -6.21 -6.53
N SER A 198 13.63 -5.32 -7.19
CA SER A 198 13.55 -5.07 -8.64
C SER A 198 12.11 -4.83 -9.13
N THR A 199 11.34 -4.06 -8.37
CA THR A 199 9.90 -3.84 -8.60
C THR A 199 9.55 -2.36 -8.49
N LEU A 200 8.84 -1.83 -9.48
CA LEU A 200 8.13 -0.55 -9.38
C LEU A 200 6.75 -0.83 -8.79
N TYR A 201 6.47 -0.30 -7.61
CA TYR A 201 5.16 -0.44 -7.01
C TYR A 201 4.30 0.75 -7.37
N ILE A 202 3.14 0.51 -7.96
CA ILE A 202 2.07 1.50 -8.02
C ILE A 202 1.42 1.52 -6.63
N VAL A 203 1.63 2.63 -5.93
CA VAL A 203 1.24 2.82 -4.53
C VAL A 203 -0.18 3.32 -4.40
N ARG A 204 -0.66 4.13 -5.36
CA ARG A 204 -2.04 4.62 -5.46
C ARG A 204 -2.44 4.77 -6.92
N ALA A 205 -3.67 4.38 -7.29
CA ALA A 205 -4.17 4.59 -8.66
C ALA A 205 -5.67 4.89 -8.74
N ARG A 206 -6.05 5.69 -9.74
CA ARG A 206 -7.43 5.80 -10.24
C ARG A 206 -7.44 5.56 -11.74
N PHE A 207 -8.22 4.58 -12.16
CA PHE A 207 -8.47 4.29 -13.57
C PHE A 207 -9.90 4.67 -13.93
N PRO A 208 -10.17 5.05 -15.19
CA PRO A 208 -11.52 5.30 -15.65
C PRO A 208 -12.34 4.00 -15.62
N ASP A 209 -13.53 4.05 -14.99
CA ASP A 209 -14.44 2.90 -14.89
C ASP A 209 -15.28 2.68 -16.16
N VAL A 210 -15.60 3.76 -16.91
CA VAL A 210 -16.51 3.74 -18.06
C VAL A 210 -16.04 4.68 -19.16
N GLY A 211 -16.29 4.31 -20.42
CA GLY A 211 -16.00 5.12 -21.62
C GLY A 211 -15.30 4.33 -22.72
N ASN A 212 -15.48 4.75 -23.97
CA ASN A 212 -14.87 4.08 -25.13
C ASN A 212 -13.34 4.03 -25.04
N ASP A 213 -12.73 5.02 -24.37
CA ASP A 213 -11.27 5.14 -24.27
C ASP A 213 -10.71 4.66 -22.92
N ALA A 214 -11.54 4.09 -22.03
CA ALA A 214 -11.12 3.70 -20.68
C ALA A 214 -9.97 2.67 -20.68
N ALA A 215 -10.04 1.69 -21.58
CA ALA A 215 -8.98 0.69 -21.75
C ALA A 215 -7.69 1.31 -22.30
N VAL A 216 -7.80 2.24 -23.26
CA VAL A 216 -6.66 2.95 -23.85
C VAL A 216 -5.95 3.78 -22.78
N ILE A 217 -6.70 4.57 -22.03
CA ILE A 217 -6.18 5.39 -20.92
C ILE A 217 -5.52 4.51 -19.84
N THR A 218 -6.17 3.40 -19.46
CA THR A 218 -5.61 2.45 -18.50
C THR A 218 -4.29 1.87 -19.00
N CYS A 219 -4.22 1.50 -20.29
CA CYS A 219 -2.98 1.03 -20.89
C CYS A 219 -1.89 2.10 -20.91
N ALA A 220 -2.23 3.35 -21.24
CA ALA A 220 -1.29 4.47 -21.25
C ALA A 220 -0.66 4.70 -19.85
N LEU A 221 -1.47 4.74 -18.79
CA LEU A 221 -0.98 4.89 -17.41
C LEU A 221 -0.06 3.73 -17.00
N MET A 222 -0.42 2.50 -17.38
CA MET A 222 0.37 1.32 -17.08
C MET A 222 1.68 1.27 -17.90
N ASN A 223 1.65 1.73 -19.15
CA ASN A 223 2.83 1.83 -19.99
C ASN A 223 3.83 2.85 -19.44
N ALA A 224 3.36 4.01 -18.96
CA ALA A 224 4.22 4.98 -18.28
C ALA A 224 4.93 4.37 -17.06
N ALA A 225 4.21 3.57 -16.25
CA ALA A 225 4.82 2.85 -15.14
C ALA A 225 5.83 1.78 -15.62
N LEU A 226 5.54 1.07 -16.72
CA LEU A 226 6.47 0.09 -17.32
C LEU A 226 7.72 0.76 -17.89
N GLU A 227 7.60 1.93 -18.50
CA GLU A 227 8.73 2.74 -18.98
C GLU A 227 9.60 3.23 -17.83
N GLU A 228 9.00 3.76 -16.77
CA GLU A 228 9.71 4.14 -15.55
C GLU A 228 10.43 2.94 -14.94
N ALA A 229 9.77 1.77 -14.90
CA ALA A 229 10.41 0.54 -14.45
C ALA A 229 11.62 0.16 -15.32
N ARG A 230 11.52 0.27 -16.66
CA ARG A 230 12.66 0.02 -17.58
C ARG A 230 13.80 1.00 -17.35
N LYS A 231 13.48 2.28 -17.21
CA LYS A 231 14.45 3.35 -16.97
C LYS A 231 15.32 3.04 -15.76
N PHE A 232 14.71 2.53 -14.70
CA PHE A 232 15.39 2.15 -13.46
C PHE A 232 15.79 0.66 -13.39
N GLN A 233 15.79 -0.05 -14.53
CA GLN A 233 16.21 -1.46 -14.65
C GLN A 233 15.45 -2.41 -13.71
N LEU A 234 14.21 -2.08 -13.39
CA LEU A 234 13.30 -2.88 -12.59
C LEU A 234 12.65 -3.94 -13.49
N LYS A 235 12.45 -5.14 -12.95
CA LYS A 235 11.91 -6.30 -13.70
C LYS A 235 10.40 -6.34 -13.70
N LYS A 236 9.75 -5.67 -12.75
CA LYS A 236 8.34 -5.87 -12.44
C LYS A 236 7.63 -4.55 -12.13
N VAL A 237 6.38 -4.43 -12.56
CA VAL A 237 5.42 -3.45 -12.02
C VAL A 237 4.39 -4.21 -11.18
N ALA A 238 4.05 -3.70 -10.01
CA ALA A 238 3.10 -4.34 -9.09
C ALA A 238 2.07 -3.36 -8.52
N ILE A 239 0.81 -3.80 -8.45
CA ILE A 239 -0.32 -3.06 -7.89
C ILE A 239 -0.98 -3.92 -6.82
N TRP A 240 -1.10 -3.40 -5.59
CA TRP A 240 -1.86 -4.06 -4.53
C TRP A 240 -3.35 -3.75 -4.66
N ASN A 241 -4.20 -4.72 -4.29
CA ASN A 241 -5.66 -4.60 -4.38
C ASN A 241 -6.11 -4.08 -5.76
N PRO A 242 -5.75 -4.79 -6.84
CA PRO A 242 -5.88 -4.27 -8.20
C PRO A 242 -7.34 -3.95 -8.56
N PRO A 243 -7.61 -2.79 -9.17
CA PRO A 243 -8.97 -2.40 -9.51
C PRO A 243 -9.54 -3.26 -10.66
N PRO A 244 -10.87 -3.42 -10.74
CA PRO A 244 -11.51 -4.24 -11.76
C PRO A 244 -11.20 -3.81 -13.20
N SER A 245 -10.85 -2.55 -13.43
CA SER A 245 -10.44 -2.04 -14.75
C SER A 245 -9.28 -2.85 -15.37
N LEU A 246 -8.36 -3.38 -14.55
CA LEU A 246 -7.24 -4.21 -15.02
C LEU A 246 -7.67 -5.62 -15.45
N LEU A 247 -8.88 -6.06 -15.07
CA LEU A 247 -9.44 -7.32 -15.52
C LEU A 247 -10.15 -7.20 -16.88
N HIS A 248 -10.39 -5.99 -17.37
CA HIS A 248 -11.10 -5.76 -18.62
C HIS A 248 -10.38 -6.38 -19.82
N ASP A 249 -11.10 -7.08 -20.69
CA ASP A 249 -10.51 -7.83 -21.81
C ASP A 249 -9.68 -6.93 -22.73
N ASP A 250 -10.13 -5.71 -23.01
CA ASP A 250 -9.38 -4.77 -23.85
C ASP A 250 -8.04 -4.37 -23.20
N VAL A 251 -7.99 -4.17 -21.87
CA VAL A 251 -6.71 -3.93 -21.19
C VAL A 251 -5.82 -5.17 -21.28
N ARG A 252 -6.38 -6.36 -21.03
CA ARG A 252 -5.63 -7.63 -21.03
C ARG A 252 -5.18 -8.09 -22.42
N ARG A 253 -5.77 -7.58 -23.50
CA ARG A 253 -5.30 -7.78 -24.88
C ARG A 253 -3.97 -7.05 -25.13
N HIS A 254 -3.80 -5.88 -24.52
CA HIS A 254 -2.62 -5.05 -24.68
C HIS A 254 -1.55 -5.33 -23.62
N LEU A 255 -1.94 -5.67 -22.38
CA LEU A 255 -1.04 -5.90 -21.26
C LEU A 255 -1.14 -7.33 -20.72
N GLU A 256 0.01 -7.97 -20.50
CA GLU A 256 0.09 -9.23 -19.76
C GLU A 256 0.15 -8.93 -18.26
N ILE A 257 -0.95 -9.26 -17.58
CA ILE A 257 -1.16 -9.00 -16.16
C ILE A 257 -1.45 -10.31 -15.44
N GLU A 258 -0.57 -10.67 -14.51
CA GLU A 258 -0.74 -11.79 -13.60
C GLU A 258 -1.40 -11.32 -12.31
N PHE A 259 -2.47 -11.99 -11.88
CA PHE A 259 -3.15 -11.72 -10.61
C PHE A 259 -2.77 -12.82 -9.63
N VAL A 260 -2.18 -12.43 -8.50
CA VAL A 260 -1.67 -13.35 -7.48
C VAL A 260 -2.16 -12.94 -6.10
N GLU A 261 -2.25 -13.91 -5.19
CA GLU A 261 -2.33 -13.63 -3.75
C GLU A 261 -0.91 -13.43 -3.22
N ARG A 262 -0.68 -12.37 -2.46
CA ARG A 262 0.63 -12.13 -1.83
C ARG A 262 0.90 -13.20 -0.78
N GLY A 263 2.16 -13.64 -0.70
CA GLY A 263 2.64 -14.57 0.34
C GLY A 263 3.28 -13.88 1.55
N ASP A 264 3.55 -12.59 1.41
CA ASP A 264 4.15 -11.70 2.38
C ASP A 264 3.32 -10.42 2.51
N SER A 265 3.64 -9.61 3.52
CA SER A 265 3.02 -8.32 3.80
C SER A 265 1.48 -8.41 3.71
N LEU A 266 0.95 -9.43 4.38
CA LEU A 266 -0.46 -9.77 4.38
C LEU A 266 -1.25 -8.74 5.17
N SER A 267 -2.17 -8.05 4.50
CA SER A 267 -3.00 -7.00 5.09
C SER A 267 -3.85 -7.58 6.23
N SER A 268 -3.71 -7.05 7.43
CA SER A 268 -4.48 -7.50 8.60
C SER A 268 -5.03 -6.29 9.35
N ALA A 269 -6.28 -6.37 9.82
CA ALA A 269 -6.93 -5.26 10.51
C ALA A 269 -7.66 -5.70 11.78
N MET A 270 -7.54 -4.88 12.82
CA MET A 270 -8.26 -4.99 14.07
C MET A 270 -9.25 -3.83 14.17
N VAL A 271 -10.52 -4.13 14.40
CA VAL A 271 -11.56 -3.12 14.65
C VAL A 271 -11.73 -2.96 16.15
N PHE A 272 -11.67 -1.72 16.63
CA PHE A 272 -11.97 -1.39 18.02
C PHE A 272 -13.47 -1.11 18.17
N HIS A 273 -14.10 -1.68 19.20
CA HIS A 273 -15.48 -1.37 19.58
C HIS A 273 -15.48 -0.38 20.75
N ASN A 274 -16.42 0.57 20.76
CA ASN A 274 -16.58 1.50 21.89
C ASN A 274 -16.84 0.70 23.19
N GLY A 275 -15.81 0.52 24.01
CA GLY A 275 -15.90 -0.17 25.31
C GLY A 275 -14.96 -1.36 25.52
N GLY A 276 -14.16 -1.78 24.52
CA GLY A 276 -13.16 -2.83 24.70
C GLY A 276 -12.78 -3.58 23.42
N VAL A 277 -11.87 -4.53 23.58
CA VAL A 277 -11.51 -5.53 22.56
C VAL A 277 -12.43 -6.74 22.79
N ASP A 278 -13.12 -7.24 21.77
CA ASP A 278 -13.78 -8.54 21.86
C ASP A 278 -12.69 -9.61 22.00
N VAL A 279 -12.51 -10.11 23.23
CA VAL A 279 -11.60 -11.24 23.52
C VAL A 279 -12.33 -12.57 23.32
N ASP A 280 -13.64 -12.56 23.09
CA ASP A 280 -14.45 -13.76 22.86
C ASP A 280 -14.75 -13.96 21.37
N GLY A 281 -14.10 -14.97 20.81
CA GLY A 281 -14.21 -15.41 19.42
C GLY A 281 -15.49 -16.19 19.14
N ASP A 282 -16.66 -15.58 19.29
CA ASP A 282 -17.92 -16.25 18.93
C ASP A 282 -18.95 -15.31 18.28
N ALA A 283 -18.63 -14.87 17.07
CA ALA A 283 -19.55 -14.69 15.94
C ALA A 283 -18.68 -14.38 14.72
N LYS A 284 -18.98 -14.97 13.56
CA LYS A 284 -18.43 -14.53 12.26
C LYS A 284 -18.93 -13.12 11.94
N THR A 285 -18.45 -12.11 12.66
CA THR A 285 -18.63 -10.72 12.29
C THR A 285 -17.92 -10.56 10.96
N LEU A 286 -18.68 -10.31 9.89
CA LEU A 286 -18.11 -10.06 8.57
C LEU A 286 -17.03 -8.97 8.70
N LEU A 287 -15.84 -9.24 8.19
CA LEU A 287 -14.74 -8.28 8.18
C LEU A 287 -15.25 -6.97 7.57
N PRO A 288 -14.93 -5.80 8.17
CA PRO A 288 -15.25 -4.54 7.52
C PRO A 288 -14.58 -4.48 6.16
N HIS A 289 -15.20 -3.81 5.19
CA HIS A 289 -14.56 -3.60 3.90
C HIS A 289 -13.40 -2.61 4.06
N TRP A 290 -12.20 -3.02 3.64
CA TRP A 290 -11.04 -2.12 3.56
C TRP A 290 -10.99 -1.52 2.14
N LEU A 291 -11.52 -0.31 2.01
CA LEU A 291 -11.41 0.48 0.78
C LEU A 291 -9.98 0.99 0.64
N GLY A 292 -9.38 0.84 -0.55
CA GLY A 292 -8.00 1.28 -0.77
C GLY A 292 -6.97 0.47 0.01
N ASN A 293 -7.10 -0.86 0.07
CA ASN A 293 -6.04 -1.76 0.59
C ASN A 293 -4.84 -1.85 -0.39
N GLU A 294 -4.40 -0.70 -0.89
CA GLU A 294 -3.29 -0.50 -1.81
C GLU A 294 -1.99 -0.31 -1.02
N LYS A 295 -0.85 -0.28 -1.72
CA LYS A 295 0.46 -0.27 -1.07
C LYS A 295 0.75 1.02 -0.30
N TYR A 296 0.12 2.15 -0.62
CA TYR A 296 0.31 3.39 0.16
C TYR A 296 -0.02 3.20 1.65
N ALA A 297 -0.89 2.25 2.00
CA ALA A 297 -1.26 1.99 3.38
C ALA A 297 -0.17 1.18 4.12
N TRP A 298 0.83 0.64 3.42
CA TRP A 298 2.00 -0.03 3.96
C TRP A 298 3.10 1.00 4.20
N VAL A 299 3.38 1.30 5.47
CA VAL A 299 4.36 2.32 5.91
C VAL A 299 5.36 1.71 6.87
#